data_AF-A0A554UUY9-F1
#
_entry.id   AF-A0A554UUY9-F1
#
_cell.length_a   1.000
_cell.length_b   1.000
_cell.length_c   1.000
_cell.angle_alpha   90.00
_cell.angle_beta   90.00
_cell.angle_gamma   90.00
#
_symmetry.space_group_name_H-M   'P 1'
#
loop_
_entity.id
_entity.type
_entity.pdbx_description
1 polymer ?
#
loop_
_entity_poly.entity_id
_entity_poly.type
_entity_poly.pdbx_seq_one_letter_code
_entity_poly.pdbx_strand_id
1 'polypeptide(L)'
;MRVSKLRLAVGGFALATVFGVAGAGAAVAVQTHMFDARDDLQAARTALQQAVPDKAGHREAAIDLIGRALDQVDQGIQAGAR
;
A
#
# COMPACT_ATOMS: atom_id res chain seq x y z
N MET A 1 -45.31 44.20 -15.43
CA MET A 1 -43.92 43.87 -15.03
C MET A 1 -43.22 43.11 -16.15
N ARG A 2 -42.29 43.73 -16.89
CA ARG A 2 -41.41 43.02 -17.85
C ARG A 2 -40.07 42.78 -17.15
N VAL A 3 -39.91 41.61 -16.57
CA VAL A 3 -38.63 41.23 -15.97
C VAL A 3 -37.67 40.87 -17.11
N SER A 4 -36.51 41.55 -17.16
CA SER A 4 -35.52 41.40 -18.24
C SER A 4 -34.91 39.99 -18.22
N LYS A 5 -34.97 39.31 -19.38
CA LYS A 5 -34.49 37.94 -19.62
C LYS A 5 -32.98 37.75 -19.37
N LEU A 6 -32.21 38.84 -19.20
CA LEU A 6 -30.78 38.79 -18.92
C LEU A 6 -30.42 38.32 -17.51
N ARG A 7 -31.31 38.45 -16.52
CA ARG A 7 -31.02 37.99 -15.14
C ARG A 7 -31.13 36.48 -14.96
N LEU A 8 -31.73 35.78 -15.92
CA LEU A 8 -31.97 34.34 -15.87
C LEU A 8 -30.79 33.50 -16.40
N ALA A 9 -29.84 34.10 -17.11
CA ALA A 9 -28.69 33.37 -17.69
C ALA A 9 -27.45 33.35 -16.77
N VAL A 10 -27.31 34.31 -15.84
CA VAL A 10 -26.14 34.39 -14.95
C VAL A 10 -26.25 33.44 -13.76
N GLY A 11 -27.47 33.06 -13.36
CA GLY A 11 -27.69 32.07 -12.28
C GLY A 11 -27.43 30.62 -12.68
N GLY A 12 -27.36 30.31 -13.99
CA GLY A 12 -27.22 28.94 -14.50
C GLY A 12 -25.78 28.49 -14.78
N PHE A 13 -24.81 29.42 -14.87
CA PHE A 13 -23.43 29.08 -15.24
C PHE A 13 -22.49 28.88 -14.04
N ALA A 14 -22.92 29.24 -12.83
CA ALA A 14 -22.08 29.16 -11.62
C ALA A 14 -22.04 27.78 -10.95
N LEU A 15 -22.72 26.76 -11.49
CA LEU A 15 -22.81 25.42 -10.89
C LEU A 15 -21.95 24.34 -11.57
N ALA A 16 -21.16 24.69 -12.59
CA ALA A 16 -20.42 23.70 -13.39
C ALA A 16 -18.93 23.54 -13.03
N THR A 17 -18.37 24.40 -12.17
CA THR A 17 -16.91 24.46 -11.95
C THR A 17 -16.40 23.76 -10.68
N VAL A 18 -17.28 23.19 -9.83
CA VAL A 18 -16.83 22.63 -8.53
C VAL A 18 -16.54 21.12 -8.58
N PHE A 19 -16.92 20.40 -9.64
CA PHE A 19 -16.69 18.94 -9.75
C PHE A 19 -15.39 18.53 -10.47
N GLY A 20 -14.51 19.48 -10.82
CA GLY A 20 -13.30 19.21 -11.60
C GLY A 20 -12.04 18.82 -10.81
N VAL A 21 -12.09 18.73 -9.48
CA VAL A 21 -10.88 18.55 -8.64
C VAL A 21 -10.81 17.18 -7.95
N ALA A 22 -11.74 16.27 -8.23
CA ALA A 22 -11.73 14.91 -7.69
C ALA A 22 -11.26 13.93 -8.76
N GLY A 23 -9.97 13.59 -8.80
CA GLY A 23 -9.55 12.40 -9.55
C GLY A 23 -8.23 12.45 -10.31
N ALA A 24 -7.25 13.26 -9.90
CA ALA A 24 -5.91 13.16 -10.45
C ALA A 24 -4.90 12.82 -9.36
N GLY A 25 -4.53 11.54 -9.29
CA GLY A 25 -3.16 11.14 -9.00
C GLY A 25 -2.77 11.02 -7.53
N ALA A 26 -3.23 9.96 -6.87
CA ALA A 26 -2.32 9.07 -6.16
C ALA A 26 -3.07 7.77 -5.89
N ALA A 27 -3.08 6.87 -6.87
CA ALA A 27 -3.21 5.46 -6.54
C ALA A 27 -1.94 5.09 -5.77
N VAL A 28 -1.89 5.43 -4.48
CA VAL A 28 -1.01 4.75 -3.55
C VAL A 28 -1.58 3.34 -3.51
N ALA A 29 -1.10 2.49 -4.40
CA ALA A 29 -1.20 1.06 -4.19
C ALA A 29 -0.43 0.79 -2.90
N VAL A 30 -1.09 0.96 -1.77
CA VAL A 30 -0.59 0.49 -0.48
C VAL A 30 -0.48 -1.01 -0.68
N GLN A 31 0.72 -1.47 -1.03
CA GLN A 31 1.01 -2.88 -1.22
C GLN A 31 1.11 -3.53 0.16
N THR A 32 0.01 -3.52 0.91
CA THR A 32 -0.07 -3.95 2.33
C THR A 32 0.54 -5.33 2.49
N HIS A 33 0.24 -6.24 1.57
CA HIS A 33 0.67 -7.63 1.64
C HIS A 33 2.18 -7.84 1.64
N MET A 34 2.98 -6.95 1.03
CA MET A 34 4.44 -7.07 1.12
C MET A 34 4.95 -6.68 2.51
N PHE A 35 4.36 -5.66 3.11
CA PHE A 35 4.66 -5.27 4.49
C PHE A 35 4.20 -6.36 5.46
N ASP A 36 2.98 -6.88 5.29
CA ASP A 36 2.44 -7.98 6.09
C ASP A 36 3.34 -9.22 6.00
N ALA A 37 3.75 -9.61 4.78
CA ALA A 37 4.63 -10.76 4.57
C ALA A 37 6.00 -10.58 5.25
N ARG A 38 6.57 -9.37 5.22
CA ARG A 38 7.83 -9.09 5.92
C ARG A 38 7.67 -9.27 7.42
N ASP A 39 6.59 -8.75 7.99
CA ASP A 39 6.33 -8.80 9.43
C ASP A 39 6.08 -10.26 9.87
N ASP A 40 5.33 -11.05 9.09
CA ASP A 40 5.12 -12.49 9.30
C ASP A 40 6.43 -13.28 9.25
N LEU A 41 7.31 -12.99 8.28
CA LEU A 41 8.62 -13.61 8.17
C LEU A 41 9.52 -13.29 9.37
N GLN A 42 9.49 -12.04 9.86
CA GLN A 42 10.22 -11.64 11.07
C GLN A 42 9.70 -12.36 12.32
N ALA A 43 8.38 -12.49 12.45
CA ALA A 43 7.76 -13.25 13.54
C ALA A 43 8.16 -14.73 13.49
N ALA A 44 8.11 -15.35 12.30
CA ALA A 44 8.53 -16.74 12.11
C ALA A 44 10.02 -16.94 12.44
N ARG A 45 10.90 -16.02 12.01
CA ARG A 45 12.33 -16.05 12.34
C ARG A 45 12.55 -16.02 13.85
N THR A 46 11.83 -15.15 14.55
CA THR A 46 11.92 -14.99 16.01
C THR A 46 11.48 -16.27 16.72
N ALA A 47 10.37 -16.88 16.28
CA ALA A 47 9.89 -18.15 16.83
C ALA A 47 10.92 -19.29 16.64
N LEU A 48 11.57 -19.36 15.47
CA LEU A 48 12.62 -20.34 15.20
C LEU A 48 13.89 -20.10 16.01
N GLN A 49 14.27 -18.84 16.27
CA GLN A 49 15.41 -18.52 17.13
C GLN A 49 15.17 -18.94 18.59
N GLN A 50 13.91 -18.92 19.04
CA GLN A 50 13.52 -19.38 20.38
C GLN A 50 13.34 -20.90 20.46
N ALA A 51 13.17 -21.59 19.33
CA ALA A 51 13.01 -23.03 19.30
C ALA A 51 14.32 -23.72 19.74
N VAL A 52 14.28 -24.45 20.87
CA VAL A 52 15.44 -25.14 21.43
C VAL A 52 15.94 -26.29 20.55
N PRO A 53 15.06 -27.19 20.02
CA PRO A 53 15.53 -28.29 19.20
C PRO A 53 15.71 -27.83 17.75
N ASP A 54 16.92 -28.00 17.21
CA ASP A 54 17.22 -27.73 15.80
C ASP A 54 16.53 -28.70 14.82
N LYS A 55 15.99 -29.82 15.33
CA LYS A 55 15.26 -30.85 14.57
C LYS A 55 16.03 -31.27 13.31
N ALA A 56 17.23 -31.83 13.49
CA ALA A 56 18.11 -32.31 12.42
C ALA A 56 18.57 -31.22 11.43
N GLY A 57 18.87 -30.00 11.89
CA GLY A 57 19.31 -28.89 11.03
C GLY A 57 18.16 -28.07 10.43
N HIS A 58 16.91 -28.51 10.57
CA HIS A 58 15.78 -27.85 9.92
C HIS A 58 15.48 -26.47 10.48
N ARG A 59 15.73 -26.22 11.77
CA ARG A 59 15.53 -24.89 12.37
C ARG A 59 16.51 -23.89 11.75
N GLU A 60 17.79 -24.21 11.70
CA GLU A 60 18.80 -23.33 11.08
C GLU A 60 18.54 -23.13 9.58
N ALA A 61 18.26 -24.21 8.85
CA ALA A 61 17.91 -24.11 7.43
C ALA A 61 16.68 -23.21 7.19
N ALA A 62 15.66 -23.29 8.05
CA ALA A 62 14.48 -22.42 7.96
C ALA A 62 14.82 -20.96 8.24
N ILE A 63 15.67 -20.67 9.23
CA ILE A 63 16.13 -19.30 9.52
C ILE A 63 16.86 -18.70 8.32
N ASP A 64 17.72 -19.47 7.65
CA ASP A 64 18.45 -19.03 6.46
C ASP A 64 17.51 -18.74 5.28
N LEU A 65 16.53 -19.61 5.06
CA LEU A 65 15.52 -19.42 4.01
C LEU A 65 14.67 -18.17 4.27
N ILE A 66 14.26 -17.95 5.52
CA ILE A 66 13.52 -16.74 5.91
C ILE A 66 14.36 -15.48 5.68
N GLY A 67 15.67 -15.52 5.98
CA GLY A 67 16.57 -14.40 5.68
C GLY A 67 16.56 -14.02 4.20
N ARG A 68 16.68 -15.01 3.31
CA ARG A 68 16.63 -14.78 1.84
C ARG A 68 15.26 -14.27 1.39
N ALA A 69 14.18 -14.75 2.01
CA ALA A 69 12.82 -14.29 1.70
C ALA A 69 12.64 -12.81 2.11
N LEU A 70 13.11 -12.42 3.30
CA LEU A 70 13.09 -11.03 3.76
C LEU A 70 13.82 -10.11 2.77
N ASP A 71 15.01 -10.50 2.31
CA ASP A 71 15.77 -9.71 1.33
C ASP A 71 14.97 -9.47 0.04
N GLN A 72 14.27 -10.48 -0.47
CA GLN A 72 13.44 -10.36 -1.68
C GLN A 72 12.21 -9.48 -1.45
N VAL A 73 11.55 -9.61 -0.29
CA VAL A 73 10.39 -8.79 0.07
C VAL A 73 10.81 -7.32 0.21
N ASP A 74 11.92 -7.04 0.88
CA ASP A 74 12.44 -5.67 1.02
C ASP A 74 12.82 -5.06 -0.33
N GLN A 75 13.42 -5.83 -1.23
CA GLN A 75 13.68 -5.40 -2.61
C GLN A 75 12.39 -5.08 -3.36
N GLY A 76 11.34 -5.91 -3.22
CA GLY A 76 10.05 -5.67 -3.85
C GLY A 76 9.34 -4.43 -3.30
N ILE A 77 9.39 -4.20 -1.98
CA ILE A 77 8.89 -2.98 -1.34
C ILE A 77 9.61 -1.75 -1.91
N GLN A 78 10.95 -1.79 -1.99
CA GLN A 78 11.74 -0.70 -2.55
C GLN A 78 11.47 -0.45 -4.03
N ALA A 79 11.25 -1.51 -4.80
CA ALA A 79 10.93 -1.41 -6.23
C ALA A 79 9.55 -0.79 -6.47
N GLY A 80 8.55 -1.15 -5.66
CA GLY A 80 7.20 -0.58 -5.72
C GLY A 80 7.08 0.84 -5.17
N ALA A 81 8.07 1.30 -4.40
CA ALA A 81 8.15 2.68 -3.90
C ALA A 81 8.77 3.69 -4.89
N ARG A 82 9.29 3.22 -6.04
CA ARG A 82 9.84 4.06 -7.12
C ARG A 82 8.77 4.44 -8.14
#